data_AF-A0A963N9K7-F1
#
_entry.id   AF-A0A963N9K7-F1
#
_cell.length_a   1.000
_cell.length_b   1.000
_cell.length_c   1.000
_cell.angle_alpha   90.00
_cell.angle_beta   90.00
_cell.angle_gamma   90.00
#
_symmetry.space_group_name_H-M   'P 1'
#
loop_
_entity.id
_entity.type
_entity.pdbx_description
1 polymer ?
#
loop_
_entity_poly.entity_id
_entity_poly.type
_entity_poly.pdbx_seq_one_letter_code
_entity_poly.pdbx_strand_id
1 'polypeptide(L)'
;MKRSPQPTILVLLFVAALLLAPLFLPAFYVTLLNYIGLYAIVALGLVLLTGVGGLTSFGQAAFVGLGAYTSAYLTTVHGLSPWLTLPAGLLVTGLVALSLGMVTLRLSGHFLPLGTIAWGIALYYLFGNLAALGGHTGISGIPPLQFFDIELRSGREFFYLIWAVLLVIILATRNLLDSREGRAIRALKGGTLMAEAMGVNTPRSKIVIFTVAALYASIS
;
A
#
# COMPACT_ATOMS: atom_id res chain seq x y z
N MET A 1 1.80 -12.65 -42.07
CA MET A 1 1.57 -11.82 -40.86
C MET A 1 1.30 -12.74 -39.67
N LYS A 2 2.30 -12.99 -38.80
CA LYS A 2 2.08 -13.69 -37.53
C LYS A 2 1.23 -12.77 -36.65
N ARG A 3 0.00 -13.18 -36.32
CA ARG A 3 -0.83 -12.48 -35.32
C ARG A 3 -0.05 -12.51 -34.02
N SER A 4 0.46 -11.37 -33.56
CA SER A 4 0.97 -11.26 -32.21
C SER A 4 -0.14 -11.73 -31.26
N PRO A 5 0.17 -12.50 -30.21
CA PRO A 5 -0.83 -12.84 -29.22
C PRO A 5 -1.44 -11.54 -28.69
N GLN A 6 -2.78 -11.48 -28.64
CA GLN A 6 -3.47 -10.31 -28.11
C GLN A 6 -2.94 -10.03 -26.69
N PRO A 7 -2.76 -8.75 -26.29
CA PRO A 7 -2.14 -8.40 -25.00
C PRO A 7 -2.84 -9.07 -23.82
N THR A 8 -4.16 -9.30 -23.91
CA THR A 8 -4.95 -10.03 -22.90
C THR A 8 -4.51 -11.48 -22.71
N ILE A 9 -4.16 -12.19 -23.79
CA ILE A 9 -3.73 -13.60 -23.73
C ILE A 9 -2.39 -13.70 -23.02
N LEU A 10 -1.46 -12.78 -23.29
CA LEU A 10 -0.17 -12.71 -22.60
C LEU A 10 -0.33 -12.46 -21.10
N VAL A 11 -1.23 -11.56 -20.72
CA VAL A 11 -1.53 -11.28 -19.30
C VAL A 11 -2.12 -12.51 -18.61
N LEU A 12 -3.09 -13.18 -19.26
CA LEU A 12 -3.70 -14.39 -18.69
C LEU A 12 -2.68 -15.53 -18.53
N LEU A 13 -1.81 -15.72 -19.52
CA LEU A 13 -0.72 -16.70 -19.43
C LEU A 13 0.25 -16.37 -18.29
N PHE A 14 0.60 -15.09 -18.12
CA PHE A 14 1.46 -14.66 -17.03
C PHE A 14 0.81 -14.90 -15.65
N VAL A 15 -0.47 -14.56 -15.49
CA VAL A 15 -1.22 -14.80 -14.25
C VAL A 15 -1.33 -16.29 -13.96
N ALA A 16 -1.60 -17.12 -14.97
CA ALA A 16 -1.67 -18.58 -14.81
C ALA A 16 -0.30 -19.16 -14.40
N ALA A 17 0.78 -18.73 -15.06
CA ALA A 17 2.14 -19.16 -14.70
C ALA A 17 2.50 -18.74 -13.26
N LEU A 18 2.11 -17.53 -12.85
CA LEU A 18 2.34 -17.01 -11.51
C LEU A 18 1.56 -17.79 -10.44
N LEU A 19 0.29 -18.12 -10.68
CA LEU A 19 -0.52 -18.90 -9.75
C LEU A 19 -0.01 -20.34 -9.60
N LEU A 20 0.58 -20.91 -10.65
CA LEU A 20 1.16 -22.25 -10.61
C LEU A 20 2.59 -22.26 -10.03
N ALA A 21 3.27 -21.12 -10.01
CA ALA A 21 4.67 -21.01 -9.58
C ALA A 21 4.94 -21.60 -8.18
N PRO A 22 4.10 -21.37 -7.15
CA PRO A 22 4.34 -21.95 -5.83
C PRO A 22 4.26 -23.46 -5.78
N LEU A 23 3.65 -24.16 -6.75
CA LEU A 23 3.61 -25.63 -6.73
C LEU A 23 4.94 -26.23 -7.17
N PHE A 24 5.64 -25.57 -8.10
CA PHE A 24 6.86 -26.09 -8.71
C PHE A 24 8.15 -25.47 -8.15
N LEU A 25 8.05 -24.31 -7.49
CA LEU A 25 9.21 -23.60 -6.98
C LEU A 25 9.64 -24.03 -5.56
N PRO A 26 10.95 -24.00 -5.27
CA PRO A 26 11.47 -24.09 -3.91
C PRO A 26 10.97 -22.98 -2.98
N ALA A 27 10.96 -23.24 -1.67
CA ALA A 27 10.44 -22.30 -0.66
C ALA A 27 11.09 -20.91 -0.71
N PHE A 28 12.40 -20.83 -0.97
CA PHE A 28 13.11 -19.57 -1.13
C PHE A 28 12.47 -18.65 -2.19
N TYR A 29 12.19 -19.20 -3.37
CA TYR A 29 11.60 -18.42 -4.47
C TYR A 29 10.16 -18.01 -4.19
N VAL A 30 9.39 -18.84 -3.46
CA VAL A 30 8.04 -18.47 -3.01
C VAL A 30 8.11 -17.29 -2.04
N THR A 31 9.02 -17.32 -1.07
CA THR A 31 9.24 -16.20 -0.15
C THR A 31 9.66 -14.93 -0.90
N LEU A 32 10.54 -15.06 -1.89
CA LEU A 32 10.94 -13.94 -2.73
C LEU A 32 9.75 -13.35 -3.51
N LEU A 33 8.88 -14.21 -4.07
CA LEU A 33 7.67 -13.77 -4.75
C LEU A 33 6.67 -13.10 -3.79
N ASN A 34 6.59 -13.52 -2.53
CA ASN A 34 5.79 -12.83 -1.52
C ASN A 34 6.31 -11.42 -1.29
N TYR A 35 7.63 -11.24 -1.11
CA TYR A 35 8.22 -9.91 -1.00
C TYR A 35 7.95 -9.06 -2.24
N ILE A 36 8.08 -9.64 -3.44
CA ILE A 36 7.74 -8.93 -4.68
C ILE A 36 6.27 -8.48 -4.67
N GLY A 37 5.35 -9.34 -4.26
CA GLY A 37 3.92 -9.02 -4.15
C GLY A 37 3.67 -7.86 -3.18
N LEU A 38 4.24 -7.92 -1.98
CA LEU A 38 4.12 -6.87 -0.96
C LEU A 38 4.68 -5.54 -1.46
N TYR A 39 5.93 -5.53 -1.96
CA TYR A 39 6.55 -4.33 -2.48
C TYR A 39 5.86 -3.79 -3.74
N ALA A 40 5.23 -4.64 -4.55
CA ALA A 40 4.42 -4.20 -5.69
C ALA A 40 3.19 -3.40 -5.24
N ILE A 41 2.53 -3.77 -4.13
CA ILE A 41 1.43 -3.00 -3.57
C ILE A 41 1.92 -1.60 -3.16
N VAL A 42 3.03 -1.52 -2.42
CA VAL A 42 3.65 -0.25 -2.02
C VAL A 42 4.03 0.58 -3.25
N ALA A 43 4.62 -0.05 -4.26
CA ALA A 43 5.02 0.60 -5.51
C ALA A 43 3.81 1.14 -6.29
N LEU A 44 2.67 0.46 -6.29
CA LEU A 44 1.44 0.97 -6.89
C LEU A 44 0.96 2.26 -6.21
N GLY A 45 1.00 2.31 -4.87
CA GLY A 45 0.74 3.54 -4.12
C GLY A 45 1.68 4.68 -4.50
N LEU A 46 2.97 4.36 -4.63
CA LEU A 46 3.99 5.33 -5.07
C LEU A 46 3.75 5.81 -6.50
N VAL A 47 3.40 4.91 -7.44
CA VAL A 47 3.09 5.24 -8.85
C VAL A 47 1.85 6.11 -8.94
N LEU A 48 0.82 5.84 -8.13
CA LEU A 48 -0.36 6.71 -8.05
C LEU A 48 0.06 8.13 -7.66
N LEU A 49 0.80 8.28 -6.56
CA LEU A 49 1.27 9.58 -6.07
C LEU A 49 2.16 10.31 -7.09
N THR A 50 3.27 9.68 -7.47
CA THR A 50 4.34 10.31 -8.26
C THR A 50 4.00 10.33 -9.75
N GLY A 51 3.58 9.19 -10.29
CA GLY A 51 3.37 8.98 -11.71
C GLY A 51 2.07 9.60 -12.21
N VAL A 52 0.97 9.45 -11.46
CA VAL A 52 -0.36 9.94 -11.85
C VAL A 52 -0.65 11.32 -11.27
N GLY A 53 -0.50 11.50 -9.95
CA GLY A 53 -0.81 12.75 -9.26
C GLY A 53 0.27 13.82 -9.36
N GLY A 54 1.48 13.47 -9.80
CA GLY A 54 2.61 14.41 -9.86
C GLY A 54 3.15 14.84 -8.48
N LEU A 55 2.79 14.12 -7.42
CA LEU A 55 3.20 14.40 -6.05
C LEU A 55 4.33 13.45 -5.66
N THR A 56 5.52 13.98 -5.47
CA THR A 56 6.67 13.18 -5.01
C THR A 56 6.61 13.00 -3.49
N SER A 57 6.60 11.75 -3.03
CA SER A 57 6.51 11.38 -1.62
C SER A 57 7.36 10.15 -1.33
N PHE A 58 8.08 10.17 -0.21
CA PHE A 58 8.91 9.06 0.27
C PHE A 58 8.45 8.50 1.62
N GLY A 59 7.20 8.80 2.02
CA GLY A 59 6.66 8.40 3.33
C GLY A 59 6.09 6.97 3.39
N GLN A 60 6.06 6.23 2.28
CA GLN A 60 5.35 4.95 2.17
C GLN A 60 5.79 3.92 3.22
N ALA A 61 7.10 3.82 3.50
CA ALA A 61 7.63 2.90 4.49
C ALA A 61 7.06 3.11 5.91
N ALA A 62 6.76 4.37 6.27
CA ALA A 62 6.14 4.65 7.56
C ALA A 62 4.69 4.19 7.64
N PHE A 63 3.94 4.24 6.54
CA PHE A 63 2.57 3.74 6.48
C PHE A 63 2.50 2.21 6.48
N VAL A 64 3.48 1.53 5.85
CA VAL A 64 3.68 0.07 6.03
C VAL A 64 3.85 -0.25 7.52
N GLY A 65 4.78 0.45 8.18
CA GLY A 65 5.03 0.28 9.61
C GLY A 65 3.78 0.53 10.47
N LEU A 66 3.03 1.60 10.18
CA LEU A 66 1.83 1.95 10.94
C LEU A 66 0.76 0.85 10.89
N GLY A 67 0.52 0.26 9.71
CA GLY A 67 -0.37 -0.90 9.55
C GLY A 67 0.13 -2.13 10.29
N ALA A 68 1.40 -2.48 10.08
CA ALA A 68 2.04 -3.64 10.69
C ALA A 68 2.04 -3.58 12.22
N TYR A 69 2.52 -2.47 12.80
CA TYR A 69 2.56 -2.29 14.26
C TYR A 69 1.18 -2.22 14.89
N THR A 70 0.19 -1.58 14.23
CA THR A 70 -1.19 -1.55 14.74
C THR A 70 -1.76 -2.97 14.80
N SER A 71 -1.60 -3.74 13.72
CA SER A 71 -2.10 -5.11 13.69
C SER A 71 -1.37 -6.02 14.69
N ALA A 72 -0.05 -5.92 14.76
CA ALA A 72 0.79 -6.71 15.67
C ALA A 72 0.49 -6.39 17.15
N TYR A 73 0.31 -5.12 17.50
CA TYR A 73 0.02 -4.71 18.88
C TYR A 73 -1.37 -5.19 19.32
N LEU A 74 -2.39 -4.98 18.48
CA LEU A 74 -3.76 -5.39 18.81
C LEU A 74 -3.93 -6.91 18.91
N THR A 75 -3.22 -7.67 18.08
CA THR A 75 -3.26 -9.14 18.14
C THR A 75 -2.52 -9.69 19.35
N THR A 76 -1.31 -9.19 19.65
CA THR A 76 -0.46 -9.75 20.70
C THR A 76 -0.81 -9.26 22.11
N VAL A 77 -1.18 -7.99 22.26
CA VAL A 77 -1.46 -7.39 23.58
C VAL A 77 -2.93 -7.55 23.97
N HIS A 78 -3.84 -7.34 23.01
CA HIS A 78 -5.28 -7.38 23.28
C HIS A 78 -5.93 -8.72 22.88
N GLY A 79 -5.19 -9.64 22.27
CA GLY A 79 -5.72 -10.95 21.84
C GLY A 79 -6.83 -10.85 20.79
N LEU A 80 -6.93 -9.72 20.08
CA LEU A 80 -7.95 -9.52 19.06
C LEU A 80 -7.66 -10.40 17.85
N SER A 81 -8.73 -10.83 17.17
CA SER A 81 -8.60 -11.62 15.94
C SER A 81 -7.85 -10.82 14.86
N PRO A 82 -6.88 -11.43 14.15
CA PRO A 82 -6.16 -10.79 13.04
C PRO A 82 -7.07 -10.15 11.98
N TRP A 83 -8.27 -10.70 11.76
CA TRP A 83 -9.25 -10.15 10.81
C TRP A 83 -9.85 -8.82 11.24
N LEU A 84 -9.95 -8.55 12.54
CA LEU A 84 -10.42 -7.27 13.06
C LEU A 84 -9.28 -6.25 13.11
N THR A 85 -8.05 -6.72 13.34
CA THR A 85 -6.89 -5.83 13.44
C THR A 85 -6.44 -5.29 12.08
N LEU A 86 -6.70 -6.01 10.98
CA LEU A 86 -6.42 -5.53 9.62
C LEU A 86 -7.23 -4.26 9.25
N PRO A 87 -8.58 -4.23 9.34
CA PRO A 87 -9.35 -3.00 9.20
C PRO A 87 -8.94 -1.92 10.21
N ALA A 88 -8.62 -2.27 11.45
CA ALA A 88 -8.15 -1.30 12.44
C ALA A 88 -6.83 -0.64 12.01
N GLY A 89 -5.87 -1.41 11.48
CA GLY A 89 -4.63 -0.89 10.91
C GLY A 89 -4.87 0.06 9.74
N LEU A 90 -5.80 -0.27 8.84
CA LEU A 90 -6.20 0.61 7.74
C LEU A 90 -6.87 1.88 8.24
N LEU A 91 -7.73 1.80 9.26
CA LEU A 91 -8.39 2.97 9.85
C LEU A 91 -7.38 3.91 10.51
N VAL A 92 -6.48 3.36 11.34
CA VAL A 92 -5.41 4.14 11.98
C VAL A 92 -4.51 4.80 10.93
N THR A 93 -4.14 4.05 9.89
CA THR A 93 -3.34 4.59 8.78
C THR A 93 -4.09 5.64 7.99
N GLY A 94 -5.38 5.45 7.72
CA GLY A 94 -6.22 6.44 7.06
C GLY A 94 -6.29 7.74 7.85
N LEU A 95 -6.51 7.67 9.16
CA LEU A 95 -6.56 8.84 10.04
C LEU A 95 -5.22 9.58 10.09
N VAL A 96 -4.11 8.85 10.24
CA VAL A 96 -2.76 9.44 10.24
C VAL A 96 -2.42 10.00 8.86
N ALA A 97 -2.73 9.31 7.77
CA ALA A 97 -2.48 9.81 6.42
C ALA A 97 -3.32 11.06 6.11
N LEU A 98 -4.57 11.13 6.58
CA LEU A 98 -5.39 12.33 6.44
C LEU A 98 -4.81 13.50 7.24
N SER A 99 -4.43 13.28 8.50
CA SER A 99 -3.86 14.35 9.34
C SER A 99 -2.53 14.85 8.80
N LEU A 100 -1.61 13.93 8.47
CA LEU A 100 -0.32 14.26 7.86
C LEU A 100 -0.51 14.90 6.49
N GLY A 101 -1.43 14.39 5.67
CA GLY A 101 -1.75 14.94 4.35
C GLY A 101 -2.25 16.38 4.42
N MET A 102 -3.14 16.69 5.37
CA MET A 102 -3.67 18.04 5.56
C MET A 102 -2.59 19.07 5.92
N VAL A 103 -1.53 18.66 6.60
CA VAL A 103 -0.40 19.51 6.98
C VAL A 103 0.65 19.56 5.85
N THR A 104 1.06 18.40 5.34
CA THR A 104 2.20 18.27 4.41
C THR A 104 1.87 18.67 2.98
N LEU A 105 0.65 18.43 2.49
CA LEU A 105 0.28 18.71 1.10
C LEU A 105 0.10 20.20 0.80
N ARG A 106 0.23 21.05 1.83
CA ARG A 106 0.36 22.50 1.69
C ARG A 106 1.75 22.91 1.16
N LEU A 107 2.74 22.05 1.33
CA LEU A 107 4.08 22.24 0.79
C LEU A 107 4.07 22.00 -0.72
N SER A 108 4.88 22.78 -1.46
CA SER A 108 5.00 22.70 -2.90
C SER A 108 6.44 22.38 -3.34
N GLY A 109 6.57 21.77 -4.52
CA GLY A 109 7.88 21.45 -5.11
C GLY A 109 8.69 20.50 -4.23
N HIS A 110 9.96 20.82 -4.03
CA HIS A 110 10.91 19.95 -3.32
C HIS A 110 10.64 19.82 -1.81
N PHE A 111 9.86 20.73 -1.22
CA PHE A 111 9.54 20.66 0.21
C PHE A 111 8.59 19.52 0.57
N LEU A 112 7.72 19.08 -0.35
CA LEU A 112 6.82 17.96 -0.11
C LEU A 112 7.59 16.64 0.09
N PRO A 113 8.51 16.23 -0.82
CA PRO A 113 9.40 15.10 -0.60
C PRO A 113 10.17 15.18 0.72
N LEU A 114 10.81 16.31 1.00
CA LEU A 114 11.60 16.52 2.21
C LEU A 114 10.75 16.33 3.48
N GLY A 115 9.53 16.89 3.49
CA GLY A 115 8.59 16.70 4.58
C GLY A 115 8.18 15.23 4.76
N THR A 116 7.95 14.51 3.66
CA THR A 116 7.58 13.08 3.74
C THR A 116 8.73 12.18 4.20
N ILE A 117 9.99 12.53 3.86
CA ILE A 117 11.18 11.87 4.40
C ILE A 117 11.27 12.12 5.91
N ALA A 118 11.06 13.37 6.35
CA ALA A 118 11.07 13.72 7.76
C ALA A 118 10.01 12.93 8.54
N TRP A 119 8.79 12.78 8.01
CA TRP A 119 7.77 11.90 8.60
C TRP A 119 8.19 10.44 8.62
N GLY A 120 8.80 9.95 7.53
CA GLY A 120 9.34 8.59 7.44
C GLY A 120 10.30 8.29 8.60
N ILE A 121 11.26 9.18 8.81
CA ILE A 121 12.28 9.08 9.85
C ILE A 121 11.66 9.27 11.25
N ALA A 122 10.77 10.25 11.42
CA ALA A 122 10.13 10.52 12.70
C ALA A 122 9.28 9.34 13.18
N LEU A 123 8.48 8.73 12.30
CA LEU A 123 7.67 7.55 12.62
C LEU A 123 8.55 6.32 12.86
N TYR A 124 9.63 6.14 12.09
CA TYR A 124 10.62 5.09 12.36
C TYR A 124 11.20 5.18 13.78
N TYR A 125 11.65 6.37 14.19
CA TYR A 125 12.16 6.57 15.56
C TYR A 125 11.06 6.47 16.60
N LEU A 126 9.83 6.90 16.31
CA LEU A 126 8.71 6.74 17.23
C LEU A 126 8.48 5.26 17.53
N PHE A 127 8.36 4.41 16.50
CA PHE A 127 8.18 2.97 16.70
C PHE A 127 9.36 2.34 17.44
N GLY A 128 10.59 2.74 17.09
CA GLY A 128 11.81 2.23 17.73
C GLY A 128 11.97 2.60 19.21
N ASN A 129 11.44 3.75 19.64
CA ASN A 129 11.53 4.21 21.03
C ASN A 129 10.36 3.74 21.91
N LEU A 130 9.27 3.26 21.32
CA LEU A 130 8.13 2.74 22.09
C LEU A 130 8.41 1.31 22.55
N ALA A 131 8.69 1.15 23.85
CA ALA A 131 8.86 -0.17 24.47
C ALA A 131 7.60 -1.06 24.30
N ALA A 132 6.41 -0.47 24.28
CA ALA A 132 5.15 -1.16 24.04
C ALA A 132 5.06 -1.82 22.66
N LEU A 133 5.82 -1.35 21.68
CA LEU A 133 5.91 -1.92 20.33
C LEU A 133 7.12 -2.86 20.15
N GLY A 134 7.82 -3.19 21.24
CA GLY A 134 9.06 -3.97 21.20
C GLY A 134 10.27 -3.18 20.65
N GLY A 135 10.15 -1.85 20.52
CA GLY A 135 11.22 -0.97 20.04
C GLY A 135 11.83 -1.43 18.71
N HIS A 136 13.16 -1.39 18.60
CA HIS A 136 13.87 -1.80 17.39
C HIS A 136 13.85 -3.31 17.10
N THR A 137 13.47 -4.16 18.06
CA THR A 137 13.34 -5.61 17.83
C THR A 137 11.97 -5.99 17.26
N GLY A 138 10.99 -5.08 17.36
CA GLY A 138 9.62 -5.32 16.91
C GLY A 138 8.83 -6.26 17.81
N ILE A 139 7.66 -6.67 17.32
CA ILE A 139 6.69 -7.52 18.03
C ILE A 139 6.77 -8.95 17.48
N SER A 140 7.01 -9.92 18.37
CA SER A 140 7.09 -11.34 18.06
C SER A 140 5.81 -12.09 18.47
N GLY A 141 5.61 -13.31 17.96
CA GLY A 141 4.50 -14.16 18.40
C GLY A 141 3.14 -13.74 17.84
N ILE A 142 3.12 -13.03 16.71
CA ILE A 142 1.88 -12.63 16.03
C ILE A 142 1.18 -13.92 15.54
N PRO A 143 -0.07 -14.17 15.95
CA PRO A 143 -0.80 -15.36 15.52
C PRO A 143 -1.03 -15.33 13.99
N PRO A 144 -0.95 -16.50 13.32
CA PRO A 144 -1.22 -16.58 11.89
C PRO A 144 -2.67 -16.20 11.58
N LEU A 145 -2.93 -15.74 10.35
CA LEU A 145 -4.30 -15.57 9.88
C LEU A 145 -4.98 -16.93 9.78
N GLN A 146 -6.22 -17.04 10.27
CA GLN A 146 -7.00 -18.28 10.22
C GLN A 146 -8.24 -18.05 9.36
N PHE A 147 -8.44 -18.83 8.31
CA PHE A 147 -9.65 -18.81 7.48
C PHE A 147 -10.54 -19.99 7.88
N PHE A 148 -11.55 -19.74 8.73
CA PHE A 148 -12.32 -20.79 9.42
C PHE A 148 -11.37 -21.74 10.18
N ASP A 149 -11.15 -22.97 9.68
CA ASP A 149 -10.27 -23.99 10.28
C ASP A 149 -8.88 -24.07 9.63
N ILE A 150 -8.59 -23.26 8.61
CA ILE A 150 -7.31 -23.28 7.88
C ILE A 150 -6.41 -22.16 8.40
N GLU A 151 -5.35 -22.52 9.10
CA GLU A 151 -4.34 -21.56 9.55
C GLU A 151 -3.31 -21.31 8.43
N LEU A 152 -3.22 -20.07 7.96
CA LEU A 152 -2.17 -19.63 7.03
C LEU A 152 -0.84 -19.55 7.77
N ARG A 153 -0.11 -20.66 7.80
CA ARG A 153 1.23 -20.75 8.43
C ARG A 153 2.34 -20.81 7.40
N SER A 154 2.05 -21.35 6.23
CA SER A 154 3.06 -21.55 5.18
C SER A 154 3.20 -20.31 4.32
N GLY A 155 4.44 -19.99 3.92
CA GLY A 155 4.72 -18.96 2.93
C GLY A 155 4.00 -19.19 1.60
N ARG A 156 3.66 -20.46 1.26
CA ARG A 156 2.87 -20.80 0.06
C ARG A 156 1.40 -20.42 0.19
N GLU A 157 0.83 -20.46 1.37
CA GLU A 157 -0.56 -20.07 1.60
C GLU A 157 -0.68 -18.55 1.58
N PHE A 158 0.27 -17.86 2.24
CA PHE A 158 0.38 -16.40 2.19
C PHE A 158 0.60 -15.87 0.78
N PHE A 159 1.28 -16.63 -0.09
CA PHE A 159 1.44 -16.26 -1.50
C PHE A 159 0.09 -15.97 -2.15
N TYR A 160 -0.87 -16.90 -2.05
CA TYR A 160 -2.15 -16.72 -2.72
C TYR A 160 -2.92 -15.52 -2.16
N LEU A 161 -2.84 -15.29 -0.84
CA LEU A 161 -3.45 -14.12 -0.21
C LEU A 161 -2.83 -12.80 -0.71
N ILE A 162 -1.50 -12.68 -0.68
CA ILE A 162 -0.78 -11.47 -1.10
C ILE A 162 -1.10 -11.14 -2.56
N TRP A 163 -1.01 -12.14 -3.45
CA TRP A 163 -1.25 -11.92 -4.87
C TRP A 163 -2.73 -11.67 -5.20
N ALA A 164 -3.66 -12.28 -4.46
CA ALA A 164 -5.08 -11.96 -4.57
C ALA A 164 -5.36 -10.51 -4.13
N VAL A 165 -4.80 -10.07 -3.00
CA VAL A 165 -4.91 -8.69 -2.52
C VAL A 165 -4.30 -7.71 -3.53
N LEU A 166 -3.11 -8.00 -4.06
CA LEU A 166 -2.48 -7.20 -5.10
C LEU A 166 -3.36 -7.09 -6.35
N LEU A 167 -3.96 -8.19 -6.80
CA LEU A 167 -4.88 -8.17 -7.95
C LEU A 167 -6.10 -7.28 -7.68
N VAL A 168 -6.70 -7.40 -6.49
CA VAL A 168 -7.82 -6.53 -6.07
C VAL A 168 -7.39 -5.06 -6.06
N ILE A 169 -6.19 -4.75 -5.57
CA ILE A 169 -5.63 -3.39 -5.54
C ILE A 169 -5.38 -2.86 -6.95
N ILE A 170 -4.89 -3.68 -7.88
CA ILE A 170 -4.72 -3.30 -9.29
C ILE A 170 -6.08 -2.97 -9.91
N LEU A 171 -7.10 -3.80 -9.68
CA LEU A 171 -8.46 -3.56 -10.18
C LEU A 171 -9.08 -2.30 -9.55
N ALA A 172 -8.92 -2.11 -8.25
CA ALA A 172 -9.37 -0.93 -7.53
C ALA A 172 -8.67 0.33 -8.05
N THR A 173 -7.36 0.25 -8.30
CA THR A 173 -6.56 1.34 -8.89
C THR A 173 -7.06 1.68 -10.28
N ARG A 174 -7.32 0.68 -11.12
CA ARG A 174 -7.89 0.90 -12.46
C ARG A 174 -9.24 1.60 -12.39
N ASN A 175 -10.15 1.10 -11.55
CA ASN A 175 -11.48 1.70 -11.37
C ASN A 175 -11.38 3.14 -10.83
N LEU A 176 -10.48 3.40 -9.88
CA LEU A 176 -10.21 4.74 -9.37
C LEU A 176 -9.72 5.66 -10.50
N LEU A 177 -8.79 5.20 -11.33
CA LEU A 177 -8.24 6.00 -12.41
C LEU A 177 -9.25 6.27 -13.55
N ASP A 178 -10.21 5.38 -13.76
CA ASP A 178 -11.29 5.56 -14.75
C ASP A 178 -12.47 6.41 -14.19
N SER A 179 -12.55 6.59 -12.87
CA SER A 179 -13.55 7.41 -12.20
C SER A 179 -13.38 8.93 -12.42
N ARG A 180 -14.35 9.73 -11.95
CA ARG A 180 -14.28 11.19 -11.98
C ARG A 180 -13.12 11.71 -11.12
N GLU A 181 -12.90 11.09 -9.97
CA GLU A 181 -11.81 11.37 -9.04
C GLU A 181 -10.46 11.08 -9.71
N GLY A 182 -10.35 9.99 -10.47
CA GLY A 182 -9.15 9.65 -11.24
C GLY A 182 -8.81 10.69 -12.30
N ARG A 183 -9.81 11.23 -13.00
CA ARG A 183 -9.62 12.34 -13.96
C ARG A 183 -9.14 13.62 -13.27
N ALA A 184 -9.71 13.96 -12.10
CA ALA A 184 -9.27 15.08 -11.28
C ALA A 184 -7.82 14.91 -10.79
N ILE A 185 -7.45 13.70 -10.36
CA ILE A 185 -6.10 13.35 -9.95
C ILE A 185 -5.09 13.52 -11.10
N ARG A 186 -5.40 13.02 -12.30
CA ARG A 186 -4.51 13.17 -13.47
C ARG A 186 -4.28 14.64 -13.84
N ALA A 187 -5.28 15.50 -13.65
CA ALA A 187 -5.16 16.93 -13.91
C ALA A 187 -4.11 17.61 -13.01
N LEU A 188 -3.85 17.09 -11.80
CA LEU A 188 -2.84 17.63 -10.89
C LEU A 188 -1.44 17.66 -11.51
N LYS A 189 -1.10 16.64 -12.31
CA LYS A 189 0.21 16.52 -12.98
C LYS A 189 0.44 17.60 -14.03
N GLY A 190 -0.63 18.12 -14.64
CA GLY A 190 -0.57 19.24 -15.59
C GLY A 190 -0.34 20.60 -14.95
N GLY A 191 -0.27 20.66 -13.62
CA GLY A 191 -0.11 21.89 -12.83
C GLY A 191 -1.37 22.24 -12.05
N THR A 192 -1.19 22.66 -10.80
CA THR A 192 -2.31 22.95 -9.88
C THR A 192 -3.17 24.11 -10.37
N LEU A 193 -2.56 25.18 -10.89
CA LEU A 193 -3.29 26.35 -11.39
C LEU A 193 -4.21 26.00 -12.57
N MET A 194 -3.75 25.16 -13.49
CA MET A 194 -4.54 24.68 -14.62
C MET A 194 -5.73 23.84 -14.15
N ALA A 195 -5.50 22.91 -13.22
CA ALA A 195 -6.55 22.07 -12.67
C ALA A 195 -7.63 22.91 -11.94
N GLU A 196 -7.22 23.93 -11.18
CA GLU A 196 -8.14 24.83 -10.46
C GLU A 196 -8.97 25.69 -11.40
N ALA A 197 -8.38 26.21 -12.48
CA ALA A 197 -9.10 26.96 -13.52
C ALA A 197 -10.19 26.11 -14.20
N MET A 198 -10.00 24.79 -14.26
CA MET A 198 -10.98 23.83 -14.78
C MET A 198 -11.98 23.34 -13.72
N GLY A 199 -12.01 23.97 -12.53
CA GLY A 199 -12.97 23.67 -11.46
C GLY A 199 -12.62 22.44 -10.61
N VAL A 200 -11.38 21.94 -10.68
CA VAL A 200 -10.93 20.81 -9.84
C VAL A 200 -10.56 21.34 -8.45
N ASN A 201 -11.13 20.73 -7.41
CA ASN A 201 -10.66 20.94 -6.04
C ASN A 201 -9.32 20.20 -5.84
N THR A 202 -8.21 20.90 -6.08
CA THR A 202 -6.87 20.30 -6.00
C THR A 202 -6.49 19.87 -4.59
N PRO A 203 -6.76 20.62 -3.51
CA PRO A 203 -6.43 20.18 -2.15
C PRO A 203 -7.11 18.84 -1.80
N ARG A 204 -8.40 18.71 -2.11
CA ARG A 204 -9.14 17.46 -1.90
C ARG A 204 -8.54 16.32 -2.71
N SER A 205 -8.23 16.54 -3.98
CA SER A 205 -7.69 15.50 -4.87
C SER A 205 -6.31 15.01 -4.40
N LYS A 206 -5.45 15.93 -3.91
CA LYS A 206 -4.15 15.60 -3.30
C LYS A 206 -4.30 14.77 -2.03
N ILE A 207 -5.23 15.13 -1.15
CA ILE A 207 -5.49 14.38 0.08
C ILE A 207 -6.00 12.98 -0.25
N VAL A 208 -6.95 12.85 -1.16
CA VAL A 208 -7.51 11.54 -1.57
C VAL A 208 -6.42 10.62 -2.10
N ILE A 209 -5.60 11.07 -3.04
CA ILE A 209 -4.54 10.21 -3.61
C ILE A 209 -3.45 9.87 -2.59
N PHE A 210 -3.12 10.80 -1.69
CA PHE A 210 -2.17 10.56 -0.60
C PHE A 210 -2.68 9.51 0.39
N THR A 211 -3.94 9.61 0.81
CA THR A 211 -4.56 8.63 1.69
C THR A 211 -4.68 7.27 1.00
N VAL A 212 -5.10 7.21 -0.27
CA VAL A 212 -5.18 5.92 -1.00
C VAL A 212 -3.80 5.26 -1.10
N ALA A 213 -2.76 6.01 -1.43
CA ALA A 213 -1.41 5.46 -1.47
C ALA A 213 -0.93 4.97 -0.09
N ALA A 214 -1.20 5.72 0.97
CA ALA A 214 -0.88 5.29 2.33
C ALA A 214 -1.64 4.02 2.74
N LEU A 215 -2.90 3.86 2.33
CA LEU A 215 -3.67 2.63 2.56
C LEU A 215 -3.10 1.44 1.80
N TYR A 216 -2.59 1.64 0.58
CA TYR A 216 -1.87 0.59 -0.16
C TYR A 216 -0.57 0.20 0.54
N ALA A 217 0.19 1.15 1.08
CA ALA A 217 1.34 0.82 1.91
C ALA A 217 0.94 0.09 3.21
N SER A 218 -0.18 0.45 3.83
CA SER A 218 -0.63 -0.17 5.08
C SER A 218 -1.11 -1.61 4.94
N ILE A 219 -1.67 -1.97 3.79
CA ILE A 219 -2.21 -3.32 3.54
C ILE A 219 -1.14 -4.34 3.13
N SER A 220 0.05 -3.88 2.69
CA SER A 220 1.19 -4.76 2.38
C SER A 220 1.86 -5.24 3.66
#